data_AF-A0A951Q8T8-F1
#
_entry.id   AF-A0A951Q8T8-F1
#
_cell.length_a   1.000
_cell.length_b   1.000
_cell.length_c   1.000
_cell.angle_alpha   90.00
_cell.angle_beta   90.00
_cell.angle_gamma   90.00
#
_symmetry.space_group_name_H-M   'P 1'
#
loop_
_entity.id
_entity.type
_entity.pdbx_description
1 polymer ?
#
loop_
_entity_poly.entity_id
_entity_poly.type
_entity_poly.pdbx_seq_one_letter_code
_entity_poly.pdbx_strand_id
1 'polypeptide(L)'
;MNANSDTTAAIDSLESLLKAKIKLQDAQSEAEPLLKVIGLLFEPEALDDDQKKVLQNGLKSLRKLLEAHSAYSVAVEQAEPARAIVNQLLSFQPMNFDGKPTGQPSEESVPKVTTAEAIPDEVIADEDEESKVDEAEDKGFEADEAVADLSKVSATTKSSGSTRATSSKKS
;
A
#
# COMPACT_ATOMS: atom_id res chain seq x y z
N MET A 1 20.59 -31.59 14.38
CA MET A 1 20.00 -30.61 13.44
C MET A 1 20.25 -31.12 12.05
N ASN A 2 19.21 -31.28 11.23
CA ASN A 2 19.31 -31.85 9.89
C ASN A 2 19.32 -30.65 8.93
N ALA A 3 20.47 -30.31 8.37
CA ALA A 3 20.64 -29.06 7.59
C ALA A 3 19.61 -28.91 6.45
N ASN A 4 19.16 -30.04 5.88
CA ASN A 4 18.12 -30.05 4.85
C ASN A 4 16.74 -29.67 5.39
N SER A 5 16.34 -30.12 6.58
CA SER A 5 15.04 -29.74 7.17
C SER A 5 15.00 -28.27 7.58
N ASP A 6 16.13 -27.77 8.07
CA ASP A 6 16.27 -26.37 8.49
C ASP A 6 16.24 -25.44 7.27
N THR A 7 16.82 -25.89 6.15
CA THR A 7 16.77 -25.18 4.86
C THR A 7 15.35 -25.17 4.27
N THR A 8 14.64 -26.30 4.28
CA THR A 8 13.26 -26.34 3.77
C THR A 8 12.33 -25.45 4.59
N ALA A 9 12.45 -25.48 5.92
CA ALA A 9 11.67 -24.61 6.79
C ALA A 9 11.99 -23.12 6.58
N ALA A 10 13.24 -22.78 6.26
CA ALA A 10 13.63 -21.43 5.90
C ALA A 10 12.98 -20.96 4.58
N ILE A 11 12.94 -21.82 3.56
CA ILE A 11 12.27 -21.53 2.29
C ILE A 11 10.76 -21.32 2.51
N ASP A 12 10.11 -22.21 3.26
CA ASP A 12 8.67 -22.10 3.55
C ASP A 12 8.33 -20.79 4.28
N SER A 13 9.20 -20.37 5.21
CA SER A 13 9.04 -19.09 5.93
C SER A 13 9.17 -17.88 5.01
N LEU A 14 10.12 -17.92 4.07
CA LEU A 14 10.29 -16.87 3.06
C LEU A 14 9.14 -16.84 2.04
N GLU A 15 8.60 -17.99 1.65
CA GLU A 15 7.39 -18.05 0.81
C GLU A 15 6.18 -17.45 1.52
N SER A 16 6.02 -17.74 2.82
CA SER A 16 4.96 -17.16 3.65
C SER A 16 5.09 -15.63 3.70
N LEU A 17 6.31 -15.12 3.91
CA LEU A 17 6.61 -13.70 3.87
C LEU A 17 6.27 -13.07 2.50
N LEU A 18 6.63 -13.73 1.40
CA LEU A 18 6.30 -13.25 0.06
C LEU A 18 4.79 -13.15 -0.13
N LYS A 19 4.03 -14.20 0.25
CA LYS A 19 2.56 -14.21 0.18
C LYS A 19 1.96 -13.08 1.02
N ALA A 20 2.50 -12.84 2.22
CA ALA A 20 2.05 -11.74 3.08
C ALA A 20 2.35 -10.36 2.45
N LYS A 21 3.52 -10.20 1.82
CA LYS A 21 3.90 -8.97 1.12
C LYS A 21 2.98 -8.67 -0.07
N ILE A 22 2.65 -9.68 -0.87
CA ILE A 22 1.72 -9.53 -2.00
C ILE A 22 0.35 -9.05 -1.50
N LYS A 23 -0.20 -9.72 -0.48
CA LYS A 23 -1.48 -9.31 0.13
C LYS A 23 -1.46 -7.89 0.67
N LEU A 24 -0.34 -7.47 1.28
CA LEU A 24 -0.16 -6.11 1.75
C LEU A 24 -0.21 -5.11 0.59
N GLN A 25 0.48 -5.39 -0.51
CA GLN A 25 0.47 -4.53 -1.71
C GLN A 25 -0.92 -4.45 -2.35
N ASP A 26 -1.64 -5.57 -2.44
CA ASP A 26 -3.01 -5.59 -2.95
C ASP A 26 -3.93 -4.73 -2.07
N ALA A 27 -3.85 -4.88 -0.75
CA ALA A 27 -4.63 -4.09 0.19
C ALA A 27 -4.27 -2.59 0.18
N GLN A 28 -3.02 -2.24 -0.12
CA GLN A 28 -2.59 -0.85 -0.31
C GLN A 28 -3.28 -0.24 -1.54
N SER A 29 -3.29 -0.97 -2.66
CA SER A 29 -3.96 -0.52 -3.89
C SER A 29 -5.47 -0.40 -3.70
N GLU A 30 -6.11 -1.33 -2.97
CA GLU A 30 -7.54 -1.24 -2.64
C GLU A 30 -7.90 -0.03 -1.75
N ALA A 31 -6.95 0.45 -0.94
CA ALA A 31 -7.16 1.57 -0.01
C ALA A 31 -6.80 2.95 -0.62
N GLU A 32 -6.02 2.98 -1.70
CA GLU A 32 -5.60 4.22 -2.38
C GLU A 32 -6.77 5.16 -2.75
N PRO A 33 -7.94 4.68 -3.24
CA PRO A 33 -9.07 5.56 -3.55
C PRO A 33 -9.58 6.34 -2.34
N LEU A 34 -9.46 5.79 -1.12
CA LEU A 34 -9.90 6.47 0.10
C LEU A 34 -9.11 7.77 0.32
N LEU A 35 -7.81 7.79 -0.01
CA LEU A 35 -6.95 8.96 0.20
C LEU A 35 -7.46 10.20 -0.56
N LYS A 36 -8.12 10.00 -1.70
CA LYS A 36 -8.67 11.08 -2.53
C LYS A 36 -9.94 11.71 -1.96
N VAL A 37 -10.68 10.96 -1.15
CA VAL A 37 -12.01 11.38 -0.66
C VAL A 37 -12.07 11.56 0.86
N ILE A 38 -11.05 11.13 1.61
CA ILE A 38 -11.04 11.21 3.07
C ILE A 38 -11.12 12.65 3.59
N GLY A 39 -10.67 13.63 2.80
CA GLY A 39 -10.79 15.05 3.09
C GLY A 39 -12.25 15.51 3.26
N LEU A 40 -13.18 14.93 2.49
CA LEU A 40 -14.61 15.26 2.54
C LEU A 40 -15.24 14.97 3.91
N LEU A 41 -14.64 14.09 4.73
CA LEU A 41 -15.11 13.84 6.10
C LEU A 41 -14.86 15.01 7.05
N PHE A 42 -13.95 15.92 6.70
CA PHE A 42 -13.61 17.09 7.51
C PHE A 42 -14.27 18.36 6.99
N GLU A 43 -15.00 18.27 5.88
CA GLU A 43 -15.77 19.38 5.32
C GLU A 43 -17.15 19.46 6.00
N PRO A 44 -17.70 20.67 6.21
CA PRO A 44 -19.01 20.84 6.84
C PRO A 44 -20.18 20.53 5.88
N GLU A 45 -19.90 20.28 4.60
CA GLU A 45 -20.90 19.98 3.58
C GLU A 45 -21.46 18.55 3.73
N ALA A 46 -22.73 18.38 3.39
CA ALA A 46 -23.37 17.08 3.47
C ALA A 46 -22.86 16.16 2.37
N LEU A 47 -22.39 14.97 2.75
CA LEU A 47 -21.96 13.95 1.79
C LEU A 47 -23.15 13.43 0.97
N ASP A 48 -22.95 13.32 -0.35
CA ASP A 48 -23.88 12.61 -1.22
C ASP A 48 -23.79 11.08 -1.02
N ASP A 49 -24.73 10.33 -1.60
CA ASP A 49 -24.81 8.89 -1.39
C ASP A 49 -23.69 8.10 -2.07
N ASP A 50 -23.06 8.63 -3.11
CA ASP A 50 -21.95 7.98 -3.79
C ASP A 50 -20.63 8.22 -3.04
N GLN A 51 -20.40 9.45 -2.56
CA GLN A 51 -19.33 9.78 -1.63
C GLN A 51 -19.39 8.92 -0.36
N LYS A 52 -20.59 8.76 0.24
CA LYS A 52 -20.78 7.86 1.39
C LYS A 52 -20.38 6.42 1.06
N LYS A 53 -20.80 5.88 -0.10
CA LYS A 53 -20.43 4.51 -0.50
C LYS A 53 -18.93 4.36 -0.70
N VAL A 54 -18.29 5.32 -1.36
CA VAL A 54 -16.83 5.29 -1.59
C VAL A 54 -16.09 5.38 -0.26
N LEU A 55 -16.47 6.27 0.65
CA LEU A 55 -15.88 6.39 1.98
C LEU A 55 -16.07 5.11 2.80
N GLN A 56 -17.28 4.53 2.81
CA GLN A 56 -17.54 3.29 3.52
C GLN A 56 -16.73 2.11 2.97
N ASN A 57 -16.62 1.99 1.64
CA ASN A 57 -15.83 0.94 1.02
C ASN A 57 -14.33 1.17 1.25
N GLY A 58 -13.85 2.41 1.12
CA GLY A 58 -12.47 2.77 1.40
C GLY A 58 -12.08 2.49 2.85
N LEU A 59 -12.95 2.77 3.83
CA LEU A 59 -12.71 2.43 5.24
C LEU A 59 -12.63 0.92 5.46
N LYS A 60 -13.41 0.12 4.73
CA LYS A 60 -13.28 -1.35 4.76
C LYS A 60 -11.92 -1.79 4.18
N SER A 61 -11.50 -1.22 3.05
CA SER A 61 -10.18 -1.47 2.47
C SER A 61 -9.05 -1.09 3.42
N LEU A 62 -9.17 0.04 4.14
CA LEU A 62 -8.19 0.46 5.14
C LEU A 62 -8.08 -0.53 6.32
N ARG A 63 -9.21 -1.11 6.76
CA ARG A 63 -9.19 -2.19 7.76
C ARG A 63 -8.46 -3.42 7.25
N LYS A 64 -8.72 -3.85 6.01
CA LYS A 64 -7.99 -4.96 5.38
C LYS A 64 -6.50 -4.66 5.26
N LEU A 65 -6.13 -3.43 4.93
CA LEU A 65 -4.74 -2.99 4.86
C LEU A 65 -4.05 -3.13 6.23
N LEU A 66 -4.71 -2.71 7.31
CA LEU A 66 -4.17 -2.86 8.66
C LEU A 66 -3.98 -4.34 9.03
N GLU A 67 -4.94 -5.19 8.71
CA GLU A 67 -4.86 -6.64 8.92
C GLU A 67 -3.70 -7.25 8.11
N ALA A 68 -3.59 -6.92 6.83
CA ALA A 68 -2.51 -7.38 5.96
C ALA A 68 -1.14 -6.90 6.45
N HIS A 69 -1.05 -5.68 6.95
CA HIS A 69 0.18 -5.14 7.54
C HIS A 69 0.59 -5.89 8.80
N SER A 70 -0.37 -6.20 9.68
CA SER A 70 -0.10 -7.00 10.89
C SER A 70 0.40 -8.41 10.53
N ALA A 71 -0.25 -9.06 9.54
CA ALA A 71 0.16 -10.37 9.06
C ALA A 71 1.55 -10.33 8.41
N TYR A 72 1.86 -9.27 7.64
CA TYR A 72 3.19 -9.06 7.08
C TYR A 72 4.25 -8.88 8.17
N SER A 73 3.99 -8.08 9.21
CA SER A 73 4.91 -7.89 10.33
C SER A 73 5.25 -9.22 11.01
N VAL A 74 4.24 -10.03 11.32
CA VAL A 74 4.44 -11.37 11.91
C VAL A 74 5.24 -12.27 10.98
N ALA A 75 4.96 -12.24 9.67
CA ALA A 75 5.71 -13.03 8.69
C ALA A 75 7.17 -12.58 8.56
N VAL A 76 7.46 -11.29 8.72
CA VAL A 76 8.84 -10.75 8.75
C VAL A 76 9.60 -11.31 9.95
N GLU A 77 9.00 -11.25 11.15
CA GLU A 77 9.61 -11.77 12.38
C GLU A 77 9.90 -13.28 12.27
N GLN A 78 8.99 -14.05 11.67
CA GLN A 78 9.17 -15.49 11.46
C GLN A 78 10.23 -15.82 10.39
N ALA A 79 10.38 -14.96 9.38
CA ALA A 79 11.31 -15.17 8.28
C ALA A 79 12.71 -14.58 8.53
N GLU A 80 12.89 -13.75 9.57
CA GLU A 80 14.20 -13.22 9.96
C GLU A 80 15.27 -14.30 10.17
N PRO A 81 15.04 -15.38 10.95
CA PRO A 81 16.02 -16.46 11.10
C PRO A 81 16.26 -17.24 9.79
N ALA A 82 15.24 -17.35 8.93
CA ALA A 82 15.37 -18.00 7.63
C ALA A 82 16.37 -17.27 6.72
N ARG A 83 16.48 -15.94 6.85
CA ARG A 83 17.47 -15.13 6.12
C ARG A 83 18.91 -15.58 6.43
N ALA A 84 19.22 -15.87 7.69
CA ALA A 84 20.54 -16.32 8.09
C ALA A 84 20.89 -17.70 7.51
N ILE A 85 19.94 -18.64 7.55
CA ILE A 85 20.10 -20.00 7.01
C ILE A 85 20.33 -19.97 5.50
N VAL A 86 19.53 -19.19 4.76
CA VAL A 86 19.68 -19.04 3.31
C VAL A 86 20.99 -18.33 2.96
N ASN A 87 21.37 -17.27 3.68
CA ASN A 87 22.65 -16.60 3.46
C ASN A 87 23.83 -17.53 3.70
N GLN A 88 23.76 -18.37 4.73
CA GLN A 88 24.78 -19.37 5.00
C GLN A 88 24.86 -20.39 3.85
N LEU A 89 23.73 -20.91 3.38
CA LEU A 89 23.68 -21.82 2.24
C LEU A 89 24.24 -21.20 0.94
N LEU A 90 23.92 -19.92 0.68
CA LEU A 90 24.44 -19.18 -0.47
C LEU A 90 25.93 -18.84 -0.33
N SER A 91 26.43 -18.61 0.89
CA SER A 91 27.87 -18.42 1.15
C SER A 91 28.69 -19.69 0.96
N PHE A 92 28.05 -20.87 1.00
CA PHE A 92 28.65 -22.17 0.67
C PHE A 92 28.70 -22.47 -0.84
N GLN A 93 28.35 -21.51 -1.71
CA GLN A 93 28.63 -21.64 -3.14
C GLN A 93 30.14 -21.84 -3.37
N PRO A 94 30.54 -22.73 -4.30
CA PRO A 94 31.90 -23.27 -4.35
C PRO A 94 32.92 -22.17 -4.62
N MET A 95 33.97 -22.17 -3.80
CA MET A 95 35.22 -21.49 -4.10
C MET A 95 35.69 -21.87 -5.52
N ASN A 96 36.13 -20.88 -6.29
CA ASN A 96 36.77 -21.10 -7.58
C ASN A 96 37.90 -22.14 -7.43
N PHE A 97 37.96 -23.09 -8.37
CA PHE A 97 38.90 -24.21 -8.45
C PHE A 97 40.37 -23.80 -8.69
N ASP A 98 40.76 -22.57 -8.34
CA ASP A 98 42.13 -22.04 -8.50
C ASP A 98 42.88 -21.88 -7.18
N GLY A 99 42.37 -22.46 -6.08
CA GLY A 99 43.14 -22.61 -4.83
C GLY A 99 43.59 -21.30 -4.17
N LYS A 100 42.96 -20.16 -4.52
CA LYS A 100 43.30 -18.86 -3.93
C LYS A 100 42.25 -18.46 -2.89
N PRO A 101 42.63 -18.21 -1.62
CA PRO A 101 41.69 -17.75 -0.61
C PRO A 101 41.25 -16.32 -0.93
N THR A 102 39.96 -16.12 -1.23
CA THR A 102 39.34 -14.79 -1.20
C THR A 102 38.96 -14.48 0.24
N GLY A 103 39.95 -14.04 1.00
CA GLY A 103 39.79 -13.66 2.40
C GLY A 103 41.11 -13.18 3.00
N GLN A 104 41.58 -12.02 2.57
CA GLN A 104 42.38 -11.20 3.48
C GLN A 104 41.41 -10.36 4.32
N PRO A 105 41.46 -10.43 5.66
CA PRO A 105 41.06 -9.30 6.48
C PRO A 105 42.14 -8.23 6.30
N SER A 106 41.81 -7.12 5.64
CA SER A 106 42.58 -5.89 5.82
C SER A 106 42.11 -5.26 7.13
N GLU A 107 42.80 -5.56 8.22
CA GLU A 107 42.98 -4.59 9.28
C GLU A 107 43.69 -3.35 8.72
N GLU A 108 43.46 -2.20 9.36
CA GLU A 108 44.10 -0.91 9.13
C GLU A 108 43.40 0.04 8.15
N SER A 109 42.39 0.75 8.65
CA SER A 109 42.37 2.22 8.64
C SER A 109 41.24 2.72 9.52
N VAL A 110 41.60 3.11 10.74
CA VAL A 110 40.75 3.90 11.64
C VAL A 110 40.82 5.35 11.16
N PRO A 111 39.72 6.00 10.72
CA PRO A 111 39.66 7.45 10.77
C PRO A 111 39.37 7.87 12.21
N LYS A 112 40.48 8.18 12.88
CA LYS A 112 40.65 9.11 14.01
C LYS A 112 39.42 9.96 14.33
N VAL A 113 38.89 9.80 15.54
CA VAL A 113 38.08 10.80 16.23
C VAL A 113 38.87 12.12 16.26
N THR A 114 38.33 13.16 15.64
CA THR A 114 38.66 14.55 15.99
C THR A 114 37.38 15.22 16.46
N THR A 115 37.31 15.39 17.77
CA THR A 115 36.52 16.42 18.44
C THR A 115 36.90 17.81 17.89
N ALA A 116 35.91 18.54 17.39
CA ALA A 116 35.80 20.00 17.31
C ALA A 116 34.34 20.26 16.89
N GLU A 117 33.42 20.65 17.76
CA GLU A 117 33.27 22.01 18.29
C GLU A 117 33.30 23.05 17.16
N ALA A 118 32.12 23.43 16.67
CA ALA A 118 31.74 24.79 16.30
C ALA A 118 30.28 24.79 15.81
N ILE A 119 29.40 25.28 16.66
CA ILE A 119 28.13 25.90 16.28
C ILE A 119 28.53 27.22 15.57
N PRO A 120 28.00 27.53 14.38
CA PRO A 120 27.77 28.91 14.02
C PRO A 120 26.29 29.23 14.30
N ASP A 121 26.07 29.85 15.45
CA ASP A 121 25.00 30.82 15.63
C ASP A 121 25.42 32.11 14.89
N GLU A 122 24.45 32.99 14.63
CA GLU A 122 24.61 34.36 14.09
C GLU A 122 24.84 34.45 12.56
N VAL A 123 24.13 35.25 11.73
CA VAL A 123 23.21 36.39 11.91
C VAL A 123 22.31 36.50 10.66
N ILE A 124 21.02 36.78 10.90
CA ILE A 124 20.08 37.66 10.19
C ILE A 124 20.53 38.22 8.82
N ALA A 125 19.70 38.00 7.81
CA ALA A 125 19.39 39.01 6.79
C ALA A 125 17.91 38.87 6.41
N ASP A 126 17.12 39.80 6.92
CA ASP A 126 15.87 40.24 6.31
C ASP A 126 16.16 40.70 4.89
N GLU A 127 15.49 40.12 3.89
CA GLU A 127 15.11 40.87 2.69
C GLU A 127 13.66 40.47 2.34
N ASP A 128 12.79 41.45 2.58
CA ASP A 128 11.50 41.67 1.94
C ASP A 128 11.60 41.65 0.40
N GLU A 129 10.42 41.59 -0.21
CA GLU A 129 10.12 41.81 -1.64
C GLU A 129 10.18 40.55 -2.53
N GLU A 130 9.19 40.21 -3.36
CA GLU A 130 8.02 40.94 -3.78
C GLU A 130 6.95 39.95 -4.26
N SER A 131 5.70 40.38 -4.14
CA SER A 131 4.52 39.78 -4.75
C SER A 131 4.72 39.49 -6.24
N LYS A 132 4.21 38.34 -6.69
CA LYS A 132 3.65 38.28 -8.04
C LYS A 132 2.33 37.51 -8.05
N VAL A 133 1.29 38.30 -7.91
CA VAL A 133 -0.08 37.98 -8.27
C VAL A 133 -0.10 38.01 -9.80
N ASP A 134 -0.29 36.88 -10.45
CA ASP A 134 -0.76 36.88 -11.83
C ASP A 134 -2.24 36.48 -11.80
N GLU A 135 -3.07 37.53 -11.76
CA GLU A 135 -4.47 37.50 -12.13
C GLU A 135 -4.57 36.98 -13.58
N ALA A 136 -5.30 35.88 -13.77
CA ALA A 136 -5.85 35.54 -15.07
C ALA A 136 -7.38 35.57 -14.96
N GLU A 137 -7.87 36.76 -15.30
CA GLU A 137 -9.18 37.14 -15.81
C GLU A 137 -10.19 36.01 -16.06
N ASP A 138 -11.25 36.07 -15.26
CA ASP A 138 -12.65 36.04 -15.67
C ASP A 138 -12.89 36.16 -17.19
N LYS A 139 -13.41 35.08 -17.79
CA LYS A 139 -14.25 35.15 -18.97
C LYS A 139 -15.42 34.19 -18.83
N GLY A 140 -16.58 34.78 -18.57
CA GLY A 140 -17.69 34.61 -19.51
C GLY A 140 -18.63 33.45 -19.19
N PHE A 141 -19.61 33.80 -18.37
CA PHE A 141 -21.00 33.35 -18.46
C PHE A 141 -21.49 33.12 -19.90
N GLU A 142 -22.11 31.98 -20.18
CA GLU A 142 -23.34 31.90 -20.97
C GLU A 142 -24.09 30.62 -20.57
N ALA A 143 -25.11 30.81 -19.74
CA ALA A 143 -26.19 29.87 -19.59
C ALA A 143 -27.06 29.98 -20.86
N ASP A 144 -27.26 28.87 -21.56
CA ASP A 144 -28.37 28.78 -22.49
C ASP A 144 -29.23 27.55 -22.22
N GLU A 145 -30.50 27.88 -22.17
CA GLU A 145 -31.70 27.14 -21.87
C GLU A 145 -32.06 26.23 -23.04
N ALA A 146 -32.32 24.96 -22.78
CA ALA A 146 -33.18 24.15 -23.64
C ALA A 146 -33.84 23.02 -22.85
N VAL A 147 -35.04 23.35 -22.37
CA VAL A 147 -36.08 22.38 -22.02
C VAL A 147 -36.42 21.50 -23.23
N ALA A 148 -36.39 20.19 -23.06
CA ALA A 148 -37.02 19.26 -23.99
C ALA A 148 -37.68 18.12 -23.22
N ASP A 149 -38.96 18.38 -22.94
CA ASP A 149 -40.03 17.47 -22.59
C ASP A 149 -40.04 16.22 -23.49
N LEU A 150 -39.91 15.04 -22.90
CA LEU A 150 -40.36 13.78 -23.51
C LEU A 150 -41.21 13.00 -22.51
N SER A 151 -42.37 13.58 -22.20
CA SER A 151 -43.60 12.79 -22.09
C SER A 151 -43.73 11.87 -23.32
N LYS A 152 -43.62 10.54 -23.12
CA LYS A 152 -44.63 9.56 -23.56
C LYS A 152 -44.28 8.10 -23.23
N VAL A 153 -45.12 7.54 -22.34
CA VAL A 153 -45.96 6.34 -22.55
C VAL A 153 -45.30 5.05 -23.04
N SER A 154 -45.24 4.02 -22.17
CA SER A 154 -45.83 2.67 -22.37
C SER A 154 -45.56 1.80 -21.13
N ALA A 155 -46.57 1.48 -20.32
CA ALA A 155 -47.46 0.33 -20.43
C ALA A 155 -46.85 -1.01 -19.94
N THR A 156 -47.34 -1.45 -18.77
CA THR A 156 -47.80 -2.83 -18.45
C THR A 156 -47.05 -4.02 -19.04
N THR A 157 -46.48 -4.86 -18.18
CA THR A 157 -46.76 -6.32 -18.05
C THR A 157 -46.00 -6.87 -16.84
N LYS A 158 -46.67 -7.29 -15.76
CA LYS A 158 -47.06 -8.68 -15.45
C LYS A 158 -45.91 -9.71 -15.62
N SER A 159 -45.44 -10.27 -14.50
CA SER A 159 -45.41 -11.72 -14.25
C SER A 159 -44.51 -12.03 -13.05
N SER A 160 -45.10 -12.07 -11.85
CA SER A 160 -44.54 -12.79 -10.71
C SER A 160 -45.29 -14.12 -10.62
N GLY A 161 -44.57 -15.22 -10.78
CA GLY A 161 -45.14 -16.56 -10.92
C GLY A 161 -44.04 -17.62 -10.89
N SER A 162 -43.36 -17.69 -9.75
CA SER A 162 -42.32 -18.66 -9.43
C SER A 162 -42.85 -20.09 -9.54
N THR A 163 -42.23 -20.89 -10.40
CA THR A 163 -42.51 -22.31 -10.61
C THR A 163 -41.68 -23.20 -9.68
N ARG A 164 -42.39 -23.93 -8.81
CA ARG A 164 -42.30 -25.37 -8.51
C ARG A 164 -40.96 -26.13 -8.66
N ALA A 165 -40.52 -26.75 -7.56
CA ALA A 165 -39.87 -28.09 -7.50
C ALA A 165 -40.06 -28.64 -6.07
N THR A 166 -40.97 -29.59 -5.76
CA THR A 166 -40.86 -31.06 -5.82
C THR A 166 -39.52 -31.69 -5.40
N SER A 167 -39.51 -32.34 -4.23
CA SER A 167 -39.10 -33.74 -4.00
C SER A 167 -38.20 -33.97 -2.77
N SER A 168 -38.40 -35.15 -2.17
CA SER A 168 -37.57 -35.85 -1.16
C SER A 168 -37.74 -35.50 0.32
N LYS A 169 -38.54 -36.32 1.02
CA LYS A 169 -37.98 -37.03 2.18
C LYS A 169 -38.60 -38.43 2.33
N LYS A 170 -37.66 -39.34 2.53
CA LYS A 170 -37.69 -40.80 2.50
C LYS A 170 -38.12 -41.31 3.88
N SER A 171 -39.00 -42.31 3.92
CA SER A 171 -39.14 -43.23 5.06
C SER A 171 -38.12 -44.36 4.96
#